data_AF-Q18IR9-F1
#
_entry.id   AF-Q18IR9-F1
#
_cell.length_a   1.000
_cell.length_b   1.000
_cell.length_c   1.000
_cell.angle_alpha   90.00
_cell.angle_beta   90.00
_cell.angle_gamma   90.00
#
_symmetry.space_group_name_H-M   'P 1'
#
loop_
_entity.id
_entity.type
_entity.pdbx_description
1 polymer ?
#
loop_
_entity_poly.entity_id
_entity_poly.type
_entity_poly.pdbx_seq_one_letter_code
_entity_poly.pdbx_strand_id
1 'polypeptide(L)'
;MIDVNAKIESITYNPILSKELNIYSIKDFYSGKAFSDSSFRVNTEQKDYAISWWVSPKRTRSYPRARVYDTYDHKNRVTILPLVKDEGKDGDRDYLQWDTLSLMSLLQINVIIAPYKHADKNKKYENKITNQTFDQKYIKEKFQELQKYRSDALQWNLNQASNLDEVAELSEKYYYDSISAETGVEMHSRSYFQRRMNSMTEKAEDFKQKSRGLAAEAQNRESLTLQPKESVKTDKGRITIQDHLGGEYYFTTDEIMVEDNKVFLIEKKHTTRTFPSTADIKNGLVRMMLFKNLDTVEIDGERYEPVPILGVTGNELEGYISNSDSIEDNLQSVSDRKRKQIDSLLQEANKNDFTIIISEDTESVEKDLYDRFKAPKQ
;
A
#
# COMPACT_ATOMS: atom_id res chain seq x y z
N MET A 1 11.47 -4.90 -20.88
CA MET A 1 10.81 -4.97 -19.56
C MET A 1 11.59 -5.97 -18.74
N ILE A 2 12.18 -5.51 -17.63
CA ILE A 2 12.94 -6.35 -16.70
C ILE A 2 11.97 -6.99 -15.72
N ASP A 3 12.09 -8.30 -15.49
CA ASP A 3 11.30 -9.04 -14.51
C ASP A 3 12.21 -9.42 -13.32
N VAL A 4 11.92 -8.84 -12.17
CA VAL A 4 12.66 -9.05 -10.91
C VAL A 4 11.88 -10.01 -10.02
N ASN A 5 12.53 -11.07 -9.57
CA ASN A 5 12.01 -11.95 -8.53
C ASN A 5 12.71 -11.63 -7.22
N ALA A 6 11.96 -11.37 -6.16
CA ALA A 6 12.53 -10.99 -4.89
C ALA A 6 11.90 -11.74 -3.72
N LYS A 7 12.63 -11.86 -2.63
CA LYS A 7 12.14 -12.44 -1.38
C LYS A 7 12.24 -11.44 -0.24
N ILE A 8 11.29 -11.51 0.70
CA ILE A 8 11.26 -10.70 1.91
C ILE A 8 10.98 -11.56 3.13
N GLU A 9 11.91 -11.55 4.09
CA GLU A 9 11.74 -12.32 5.32
C GLU A 9 11.07 -11.49 6.41
N SER A 10 11.52 -10.26 6.62
CA SER A 10 10.97 -9.40 7.67
C SER A 10 10.96 -7.95 7.21
N ILE A 11 10.13 -7.12 7.83
CA ILE A 11 10.09 -5.68 7.57
C ILE A 11 10.50 -4.94 8.82
N THR A 12 11.61 -4.21 8.73
CA THR A 12 11.99 -3.20 9.73
C THR A 12 11.91 -1.83 9.08
N TYR A 13 11.17 -0.90 9.67
CA TYR A 13 11.07 0.47 9.15
C TYR A 13 10.68 1.46 10.26
N ASN A 14 11.22 2.67 10.17
CA ASN A 14 11.05 3.75 11.13
C ASN A 14 10.48 4.98 10.42
N PRO A 15 9.14 5.16 10.38
CA PRO A 15 8.55 6.32 9.74
C PRO A 15 8.83 7.60 10.53
N ILE A 16 9.03 8.72 9.82
CA ILE A 16 9.20 10.06 10.39
C ILE A 16 8.06 10.97 9.90
N LEU A 17 7.58 10.77 8.66
CA LEU A 17 6.51 11.59 8.08
C LEU A 17 5.09 11.19 8.53
N SER A 18 4.93 10.28 9.48
CA SER A 18 3.61 9.92 10.03
C SER A 18 2.92 11.16 10.60
N LYS A 19 1.63 11.30 10.34
CA LYS A 19 0.85 12.38 10.97
C LYS A 19 0.50 11.99 12.41
N GLU A 20 0.26 13.00 13.25
CA GLU A 20 -0.37 12.79 14.54
C GLU A 20 -1.83 12.32 14.35
N LEU A 21 -2.21 11.23 15.03
CA LEU A 21 -3.53 10.63 14.91
C LEU A 21 -4.46 11.14 16.01
N ASN A 22 -5.62 11.67 15.60
CA ASN A 22 -6.69 12.03 16.52
C ASN A 22 -7.17 10.80 17.29
N ILE A 23 -7.49 10.99 18.58
CA ILE A 23 -7.93 9.93 19.48
C ILE A 23 -9.43 10.00 19.63
N TYR A 24 -10.11 8.87 19.39
CA TYR A 24 -11.55 8.72 19.55
C TYR A 24 -11.88 7.70 20.63
N SER A 25 -13.03 7.91 21.29
CA SER A 25 -13.56 6.90 22.20
C SER A 25 -14.08 5.69 21.43
N ILE A 26 -14.16 4.53 22.09
CA ILE A 26 -14.75 3.33 21.49
C ILE A 26 -16.21 3.55 21.05
N LYS A 27 -16.94 4.45 21.73
CA LYS A 27 -18.32 4.83 21.39
C LYS A 27 -18.36 5.67 20.10
N ASP A 28 -17.43 6.61 19.94
CA ASP A 28 -17.32 7.40 18.70
C ASP A 28 -16.90 6.52 17.51
N PHE A 29 -16.05 5.51 17.75
CA PHE A 29 -15.71 4.51 16.74
C PHE A 29 -16.93 3.68 16.31
N TYR A 30 -17.64 3.07 17.26
CA TYR A 30 -18.81 2.23 16.95
C TYR A 30 -20.02 2.99 16.41
N SER A 31 -20.11 4.30 16.63
CA SER A 31 -21.16 5.13 16.01
C SER A 31 -20.81 5.59 14.60
N GLY A 32 -19.59 5.32 14.12
CA GLY A 32 -19.09 5.80 12.83
C GLY A 32 -18.55 7.23 12.86
N LYS A 33 -18.65 7.96 13.98
CA LYS A 33 -18.17 9.35 14.08
C LYS A 33 -16.66 9.47 13.84
N ALA A 34 -15.88 8.49 14.27
CA ALA A 34 -14.43 8.46 14.04
C ALA A 34 -14.04 8.41 12.55
N PHE A 35 -14.95 7.94 11.68
CA PHE A 35 -14.69 7.84 10.23
C PHE A 35 -14.70 9.20 9.52
N SER A 36 -14.92 10.32 10.24
CA SER A 36 -14.59 11.66 9.74
C SER A 36 -13.11 11.79 9.39
N ASP A 37 -12.26 11.02 10.07
CA ASP A 37 -10.83 10.97 9.85
C ASP A 37 -10.45 9.69 9.08
N SER A 38 -9.53 9.82 8.13
CA SER A 38 -9.06 8.71 7.31
C SER A 38 -8.16 7.71 8.05
N SER A 39 -7.55 8.18 9.13
CA SER A 39 -6.81 7.37 10.11
C SER A 39 -6.80 8.07 11.46
N PHE A 40 -6.95 7.28 12.52
CA PHE A 40 -7.19 7.74 13.88
C PHE A 40 -6.79 6.65 14.90
N ARG A 41 -6.81 6.99 16.19
CA ARG A 41 -6.58 6.05 17.30
C ARG A 41 -7.86 5.77 18.07
N VAL A 42 -8.00 4.54 18.54
CA VAL A 42 -9.09 4.12 19.43
C VAL A 42 -8.49 3.46 20.65
N ASN A 43 -8.65 4.12 21.79
CA ASN A 43 -8.26 3.57 23.08
C ASN A 43 -9.36 2.66 23.60
N THR A 44 -9.00 1.41 23.88
CA THR A 44 -9.84 0.45 24.59
C THR A 44 -9.26 0.24 25.99
N GLU A 45 -10.00 -0.39 26.89
CA GLU A 45 -9.49 -0.68 28.24
C GLU A 45 -8.20 -1.52 28.24
N GLN A 46 -7.93 -2.25 27.16
CA GLN A 46 -6.85 -3.22 27.07
C GLN A 46 -5.70 -2.77 26.16
N LYS A 47 -6.02 -2.10 25.05
CA LYS A 47 -5.07 -1.81 23.97
C LYS A 47 -5.45 -0.51 23.28
N ASP A 48 -4.43 0.19 22.80
CA ASP A 48 -4.59 1.27 21.83
C ASP A 48 -4.47 0.71 20.41
N TYR A 49 -5.40 1.09 19.54
CA TYR A 49 -5.43 0.69 18.14
C TYR A 49 -5.30 1.90 17.24
N ALA A 50 -4.32 1.87 16.34
CA ALA A 50 -4.28 2.78 15.21
C ALA A 50 -5.10 2.18 14.06
N ILE A 51 -6.13 2.90 13.65
CA ILE A 51 -7.10 2.46 12.66
C ILE A 51 -6.99 3.36 11.44
N SER A 52 -6.86 2.76 10.26
CA SER A 52 -7.09 3.43 8.99
C SER A 52 -8.33 2.84 8.32
N TRP A 53 -8.98 3.59 7.43
CA TRP A 53 -10.05 3.03 6.61
C TRP A 53 -9.96 3.47 5.15
N TRP A 54 -10.49 2.65 4.25
CA TRP A 54 -10.38 2.84 2.80
C TRP A 54 -11.76 3.12 2.19
N VAL A 55 -11.83 4.10 1.29
CA VAL A 55 -13.08 4.48 0.60
C VAL A 55 -13.43 3.49 -0.53
N SER A 56 -12.42 2.90 -1.15
CA SER A 56 -12.54 1.94 -2.24
C SER A 56 -11.59 0.77 -1.95
N PRO A 57 -11.91 -0.45 -2.39
CA PRO A 57 -10.95 -1.55 -2.28
C PRO A 57 -9.70 -1.33 -3.16
N LYS A 58 -9.75 -0.39 -4.11
CA LYS A 58 -8.66 -0.12 -5.05
C LYS A 58 -7.57 0.75 -4.42
N ARG A 59 -6.34 0.25 -4.47
CA ARG A 59 -5.11 0.86 -3.91
C ARG A 59 -4.75 2.24 -4.48
N THR A 60 -5.38 2.67 -5.57
CA THR A 60 -5.05 3.90 -6.30
C THR A 60 -6.04 5.05 -6.08
N ARG A 61 -7.11 4.84 -5.29
CA ARG A 61 -8.13 5.87 -5.03
C ARG A 61 -8.02 6.34 -3.60
N SER A 62 -7.99 7.65 -3.35
CA SER A 62 -8.02 8.25 -2.00
C SER A 62 -6.82 7.96 -1.08
N TYR A 63 -5.65 7.70 -1.67
CA TYR A 63 -4.36 7.48 -0.98
C TYR A 63 -4.36 6.42 0.14
N PRO A 64 -4.82 5.17 -0.11
CA PRO A 64 -5.01 4.21 0.97
C PRO A 64 -3.70 3.77 1.64
N ARG A 65 -2.60 3.69 0.88
CA ARG A 65 -1.27 3.37 1.44
C ARG A 65 -0.73 4.49 2.34
N ALA A 66 -1.00 5.76 2.02
CA ALA A 66 -0.65 6.86 2.92
C ALA A 66 -1.36 6.76 4.29
N ARG A 67 -2.63 6.33 4.30
CA ARG A 67 -3.39 6.13 5.55
C ARG A 67 -2.82 4.98 6.38
N VAL A 68 -2.39 3.91 5.71
CA VAL A 68 -1.70 2.78 6.35
C VAL A 68 -0.36 3.22 6.92
N TYR A 69 0.43 3.96 6.14
CA TYR A 69 1.70 4.52 6.58
C TYR A 69 1.55 5.35 7.86
N ASP A 70 0.51 6.19 7.93
CA ASP A 70 0.21 7.02 9.13
C ASP A 70 -0.08 6.22 10.40
N THR A 71 -0.39 4.93 10.28
CA THR A 71 -0.64 4.04 11.43
C THR A 71 0.55 3.14 11.74
N TYR A 72 1.60 3.16 10.92
CA TYR A 72 2.63 2.12 10.91
C TYR A 72 3.49 2.09 12.19
N ASP A 73 3.72 3.23 12.82
CA ASP A 73 4.46 3.40 14.08
C ASP A 73 3.72 2.87 15.32
N HIS A 74 2.48 2.39 15.16
CA HIS A 74 1.69 1.84 16.25
C HIS A 74 1.73 0.30 16.25
N LYS A 75 1.64 -0.31 17.44
CA LYS A 75 1.70 -1.77 17.58
C LYS A 75 0.45 -2.48 17.07
N ASN A 76 -0.74 -2.06 17.52
CA ASN A 76 -2.00 -2.68 17.11
C ASN A 76 -2.60 -1.89 15.97
N ARG A 77 -2.41 -2.37 14.75
CA ARG A 77 -2.84 -1.68 13.52
C ARG A 77 -4.02 -2.39 12.90
N VAL A 78 -5.01 -1.61 12.50
CA VAL A 78 -6.22 -2.11 11.84
C VAL A 78 -6.49 -1.28 10.59
N THR A 79 -6.84 -1.93 9.50
CA THR A 79 -7.32 -1.28 8.29
C THR A 79 -8.70 -1.80 7.94
N ILE A 80 -9.68 -0.91 7.85
CA ILE A 80 -11.06 -1.23 7.48
C ILE A 80 -11.26 -0.91 6.00
N LEU A 81 -11.67 -1.88 5.20
CA LEU A 81 -11.86 -1.68 3.76
C LEU A 81 -13.09 -2.42 3.25
N PRO A 82 -13.71 -1.94 2.15
CA PRO A 82 -14.85 -2.63 1.57
C PRO A 82 -14.42 -3.82 0.72
N LEU A 83 -15.29 -4.84 0.63
CA LEU A 83 -15.14 -5.92 -0.37
C LEU A 83 -15.34 -5.39 -1.79
N VAL A 84 -16.36 -4.55 -1.95
CA VAL A 84 -16.78 -3.93 -3.20
C VAL A 84 -17.18 -2.49 -2.95
N LYS A 85 -16.86 -1.61 -3.90
CA LYS A 85 -17.46 -0.28 -3.98
C LYS A 85 -18.20 -0.18 -5.31
N ASP A 86 -19.50 -0.41 -5.27
CA ASP A 86 -20.40 -0.17 -6.41
C ASP A 86 -20.94 1.27 -6.29
N GLU A 87 -20.79 2.06 -7.36
CA GLU A 87 -21.29 3.43 -7.43
C GLU A 87 -22.58 3.53 -8.26
N GLY A 88 -23.19 2.43 -8.69
CA GLY A 88 -24.35 2.45 -9.59
C GLY A 88 -23.95 2.43 -11.06
N LYS A 89 -24.90 2.19 -11.97
CA LYS A 89 -24.68 1.96 -13.41
C LYS A 89 -23.89 3.06 -14.13
N ASP A 90 -23.96 4.31 -13.66
CA ASP A 90 -23.21 5.44 -14.21
C ASP A 90 -21.88 5.69 -13.48
N GLY A 91 -21.52 4.82 -12.54
CA GLY A 91 -20.36 4.95 -11.69
C GLY A 91 -19.35 3.82 -11.87
N ASP A 92 -18.33 3.83 -11.02
CA ASP A 92 -17.36 2.75 -10.99
C ASP A 92 -17.84 1.56 -10.16
N ARG A 93 -17.24 0.39 -10.41
CA ARG A 93 -17.41 -0.79 -9.58
C ARG A 93 -16.06 -1.45 -9.31
N ASP A 94 -15.50 -1.13 -8.15
CA ASP A 94 -14.20 -1.63 -7.70
C ASP A 94 -14.36 -2.84 -6.78
N TYR A 95 -13.45 -3.82 -6.88
CA TYR A 95 -13.42 -5.01 -6.02
C TYR A 95 -12.07 -5.15 -5.32
N LEU A 96 -12.10 -5.79 -4.15
CA LEU A 96 -10.88 -6.16 -3.41
C LEU A 96 -9.98 -7.08 -4.24
N GLN A 97 -8.67 -6.86 -4.09
CA GLN A 97 -7.61 -7.67 -4.69
C GLN A 97 -6.85 -8.38 -3.58
N TRP A 98 -6.45 -9.64 -3.81
CA TRP A 98 -5.74 -10.45 -2.80
C TRP A 98 -4.37 -9.92 -2.44
N ASP A 99 -3.69 -9.23 -3.37
CA ASP A 99 -2.45 -8.51 -3.09
C ASP A 99 -2.62 -7.50 -1.94
N THR A 100 -3.84 -6.95 -1.74
CA THR A 100 -4.11 -6.02 -0.64
C THR A 100 -4.08 -6.74 0.71
N LEU A 101 -4.79 -7.87 0.87
CA LEU A 101 -4.76 -8.64 2.13
C LEU A 101 -3.37 -9.17 2.41
N SER A 102 -2.70 -9.68 1.39
CA SER A 102 -1.33 -10.16 1.49
C SER A 102 -0.46 -9.02 2.04
N LEU A 103 -0.53 -7.82 1.44
CA LEU A 103 0.36 -6.71 1.79
C LEU A 103 0.11 -6.23 3.21
N MET A 104 -1.15 -6.20 3.63
CA MET A 104 -1.49 -5.86 5.02
C MET A 104 -0.96 -6.92 5.99
N SER A 105 -0.98 -8.20 5.62
CA SER A 105 -0.42 -9.28 6.43
C SER A 105 1.09 -9.15 6.59
N LEU A 106 1.81 -8.92 5.48
CA LEU A 106 3.25 -8.69 5.47
C LEU A 106 3.65 -7.47 6.32
N LEU A 107 2.86 -6.38 6.27
CA LEU A 107 3.06 -5.20 7.09
C LEU A 107 2.54 -5.35 8.53
N GLN A 108 2.06 -6.54 8.93
CA GLN A 108 1.52 -6.83 10.26
C GLN A 108 0.35 -5.91 10.64
N ILE A 109 -0.63 -5.80 9.74
CA ILE A 109 -1.85 -4.99 9.87
C ILE A 109 -3.07 -5.91 9.76
N ASN A 110 -3.95 -5.82 10.76
CA ASN A 110 -5.22 -6.56 10.77
C ASN A 110 -6.22 -5.88 9.82
N VAL A 111 -6.83 -6.63 8.91
CA VAL A 111 -7.84 -6.11 7.98
C VAL A 111 -9.24 -6.42 8.51
N ILE A 112 -10.17 -5.48 8.41
CA ILE A 112 -11.61 -5.77 8.56
C ILE A 112 -12.25 -5.49 7.22
N ILE A 113 -12.77 -6.53 6.58
CA ILE A 113 -13.50 -6.40 5.31
C ILE A 113 -14.97 -6.17 5.65
N ALA A 114 -15.48 -4.96 5.40
CA ALA A 114 -16.82 -4.55 5.82
C ALA A 114 -17.71 -4.14 4.64
N PRO A 115 -19.01 -4.48 4.63
CA PRO A 115 -19.91 -4.05 3.58
C PRO A 115 -20.33 -2.58 3.77
N TYR A 116 -20.57 -1.89 2.65
CA TYR A 116 -21.28 -0.61 2.66
C TYR A 116 -22.77 -0.87 2.83
N LYS A 117 -23.44 -0.09 3.70
CA LYS A 117 -24.84 -0.27 4.06
C LYS A 117 -25.74 0.89 3.63
N HIS A 118 -25.21 2.11 3.67
CA HIS A 118 -25.95 3.31 3.29
C HIS A 118 -25.18 4.09 2.21
N ALA A 119 -25.91 4.82 1.38
CA ALA A 119 -25.36 5.71 0.37
C ALA A 119 -26.38 6.78 -0.01
N ASP A 120 -25.91 7.89 -0.59
CA ASP A 120 -26.75 8.95 -1.11
C ASP A 120 -26.85 8.89 -2.64
N LYS A 121 -27.98 9.30 -3.22
CA LYS A 121 -28.06 9.53 -4.67
C LYS A 121 -27.13 10.68 -5.07
N ASN A 122 -26.35 10.48 -6.12
CA ASN A 122 -25.55 11.54 -6.71
C ASN A 122 -26.47 12.57 -7.39
N LYS A 123 -26.28 13.85 -7.10
CA LYS A 123 -27.14 14.92 -7.66
C LYS A 123 -26.94 15.16 -9.16
N LYS A 124 -25.82 14.71 -9.73
CA LYS A 124 -25.43 14.99 -11.12
C LYS A 124 -25.73 13.86 -12.11
N TYR A 125 -25.77 12.62 -11.63
CA TYR A 125 -25.91 11.43 -12.47
C TYR A 125 -27.13 10.64 -12.04
N GLU A 126 -27.90 10.17 -13.02
CA GLU A 126 -29.19 9.51 -12.78
C GLU A 126 -29.03 8.22 -12.00
N ASN A 127 -28.06 7.39 -12.40
CA ASN A 127 -27.82 6.06 -11.84
C ASN A 127 -26.47 5.98 -11.13
N LYS A 128 -26.14 7.00 -10.33
CA LYS A 128 -24.94 7.01 -9.50
C LYS A 128 -25.26 7.27 -8.03
N ILE A 129 -24.62 6.53 -7.13
CA ILE A 129 -24.59 6.80 -5.68
C ILE A 129 -23.25 7.37 -5.23
N THR A 130 -23.23 8.02 -4.08
CA THR A 130 -22.05 8.62 -3.42
C THR A 130 -22.17 8.47 -1.90
N ASN A 131 -21.16 8.92 -1.15
CA ASN A 131 -21.17 8.97 0.31
C ASN A 131 -21.49 7.62 0.97
N GLN A 132 -20.99 6.52 0.39
CA GLN A 132 -21.21 5.20 0.96
C GLN A 132 -20.62 5.12 2.39
N THR A 133 -21.41 4.60 3.35
CA THR A 133 -20.98 4.39 4.74
C THR A 133 -21.14 2.94 5.16
N PHE A 134 -20.17 2.44 5.93
CA PHE A 134 -20.10 1.03 6.32
C PHE A 134 -21.22 0.62 7.26
N ASP A 135 -21.50 -0.69 7.30
CA ASP A 135 -22.26 -1.29 8.39
C ASP A 135 -21.48 -1.21 9.71
N GLN A 136 -21.79 -0.20 10.53
CA GLN A 136 -21.13 0.03 11.81
C GLN A 136 -21.39 -1.10 12.83
N LYS A 137 -22.53 -1.80 12.73
CA LYS A 137 -22.82 -2.95 13.59
C LYS A 137 -21.85 -4.09 13.26
N TYR A 138 -21.67 -4.37 11.97
CA TYR A 138 -20.73 -5.38 11.50
C TYR A 138 -19.28 -5.03 11.91
N ILE A 139 -18.85 -3.78 11.71
CA ILE A 139 -17.51 -3.33 12.14
C ILE A 139 -17.31 -3.52 13.63
N LYS A 140 -18.29 -3.15 14.45
CA LYS A 140 -18.24 -3.37 15.91
C LYS A 140 -18.04 -4.85 16.25
N GLU A 141 -18.82 -5.74 15.63
CA GLU A 141 -18.74 -7.18 15.88
C GLU A 141 -17.36 -7.75 15.50
N LYS A 142 -16.85 -7.44 14.30
CA LYS A 142 -15.52 -7.92 13.86
C LYS A 142 -14.39 -7.28 14.66
N PHE A 143 -14.52 -6.02 15.08
CA PHE A 143 -13.52 -5.40 15.95
C PHE A 143 -13.48 -6.07 17.33
N GLN A 144 -14.64 -6.40 17.91
CA GLN A 144 -14.72 -7.13 19.18
C GLN A 144 -14.15 -8.55 19.08
N GLU A 145 -14.31 -9.21 17.93
CA GLU A 145 -13.66 -10.49 17.63
C GLU A 145 -12.13 -10.33 17.57
N LEU A 146 -11.64 -9.33 16.81
CA LEU A 146 -10.22 -9.02 16.71
C LEU A 146 -9.57 -8.75 18.06
N GLN A 147 -10.25 -8.04 18.96
CA GLN A 147 -9.74 -7.76 20.31
C GLN A 147 -9.45 -9.04 21.12
N LYS A 148 -10.24 -10.10 20.88
CA LYS A 148 -10.09 -11.41 21.52
C LYS A 148 -9.10 -12.31 20.78
N TYR A 149 -8.81 -12.00 19.51
CA TYR A 149 -7.88 -12.75 18.69
C TYR A 149 -6.46 -12.67 19.27
N ARG A 150 -5.77 -13.82 19.34
CA ARG A 150 -4.44 -13.94 19.94
C ARG A 150 -3.33 -14.12 18.91
N SER A 151 -3.67 -14.58 17.71
CA SER A 151 -2.72 -14.80 16.63
C SER A 151 -2.34 -13.50 15.92
N ASP A 152 -1.35 -13.59 15.03
CA ASP A 152 -0.85 -12.46 14.24
C ASP A 152 -1.85 -11.96 13.18
N ALA A 153 -1.44 -10.89 12.48
CA ALA A 153 -2.24 -10.27 11.44
C ALA A 153 -2.48 -11.19 10.23
N LEU A 154 -1.53 -12.07 9.88
CA LEU A 154 -1.73 -13.03 8.78
C LEU A 154 -2.88 -13.97 9.11
N GLN A 155 -2.84 -14.60 10.28
CA GLN A 155 -3.89 -15.55 10.69
C GLN A 155 -5.24 -14.86 10.77
N TRP A 156 -5.29 -13.61 11.25
CA TRP A 156 -6.51 -12.83 11.25
C TRP A 156 -7.01 -12.55 9.83
N ASN A 157 -6.13 -12.13 8.92
CA ASN A 157 -6.48 -11.80 7.55
C ASN A 157 -6.91 -13.04 6.75
N LEU A 158 -6.32 -14.21 7.00
CA LEU A 158 -6.76 -15.50 6.45
C LEU A 158 -8.16 -15.89 6.96
N ASN A 159 -8.47 -15.61 8.23
CA ASN A 159 -9.82 -15.79 8.77
C ASN A 159 -10.82 -14.84 8.09
N GLN A 160 -10.47 -13.58 7.88
CA GLN A 160 -11.31 -12.64 7.13
C GLN A 160 -11.54 -13.10 5.68
N ALA A 161 -10.50 -13.62 5.02
CA ALA A 161 -10.62 -14.21 3.68
C ALA A 161 -11.49 -15.47 3.65
N SER A 162 -11.59 -16.22 4.76
CA SER A 162 -12.45 -17.41 4.84
C SER A 162 -13.92 -17.08 5.07
N ASN A 163 -14.22 -15.88 5.58
CA ASN A 163 -15.58 -15.43 5.89
C ASN A 163 -16.11 -14.42 4.86
N LEU A 164 -15.57 -14.43 3.64
CA LEU A 164 -15.98 -13.49 2.58
C LEU A 164 -17.42 -13.65 2.16
N ASP A 165 -17.95 -14.87 2.20
CA ASP A 165 -19.30 -15.17 1.75
C ASP A 165 -20.32 -14.35 2.58
N GLU A 166 -20.10 -14.22 3.89
CA GLU A 166 -20.92 -13.35 4.76
C GLU A 166 -20.90 -11.89 4.27
N VAL A 167 -19.72 -11.35 3.96
CA VAL A 167 -19.57 -9.97 3.48
C VAL A 167 -20.16 -9.80 2.08
N ALA A 168 -20.02 -10.80 1.22
CA ALA A 168 -20.55 -10.82 -0.14
C ALA A 168 -22.08 -10.82 -0.14
N GLU A 169 -22.70 -11.68 0.68
CA GLU A 169 -24.15 -11.74 0.87
C GLU A 169 -24.70 -10.42 1.40
N LEU A 170 -24.06 -9.85 2.43
CA LEU A 170 -24.45 -8.54 2.96
C LEU A 170 -24.28 -7.43 1.92
N SER A 171 -23.18 -7.44 1.16
CA SER A 171 -22.93 -6.45 0.11
C SER A 171 -23.96 -6.55 -1.02
N GLU A 172 -24.34 -7.76 -1.43
CA GLU A 172 -25.36 -7.99 -2.44
C GLU A 172 -26.71 -7.42 -1.98
N LYS A 173 -27.13 -7.81 -0.77
CA LYS A 173 -28.37 -7.36 -0.17
C LYS A 173 -28.40 -5.84 -0.04
N TYR A 174 -27.34 -5.25 0.50
CA TYR A 174 -27.29 -3.80 0.73
C TYR A 174 -27.30 -3.03 -0.59
N TYR A 175 -26.52 -3.41 -1.59
CA TYR A 175 -26.51 -2.66 -2.86
C TYR A 175 -27.79 -2.86 -3.67
N TYR A 176 -28.19 -4.11 -3.89
CA TYR A 176 -29.23 -4.43 -4.88
C TYR A 176 -30.64 -4.43 -4.31
N ASP A 177 -30.80 -4.57 -2.99
CA ASP A 177 -32.13 -4.57 -2.37
C ASP A 177 -32.39 -3.29 -1.55
N SER A 178 -31.43 -2.85 -0.71
CA SER A 178 -31.64 -1.70 0.19
C SER A 178 -31.29 -0.36 -0.45
N ILE A 179 -30.02 -0.15 -0.82
CA ILE A 179 -29.51 1.12 -1.37
C ILE A 179 -30.20 1.47 -2.69
N SER A 180 -30.37 0.50 -3.61
CA SER A 180 -31.06 0.74 -4.87
C SER A 180 -32.51 1.21 -4.65
N ALA A 181 -33.24 0.60 -3.71
CA ALA A 181 -34.60 0.98 -3.38
C ALA A 181 -34.68 2.35 -2.67
N GLU A 182 -33.79 2.60 -1.69
CA GLU A 182 -33.74 3.86 -0.92
C GLU A 182 -33.36 5.06 -1.80
N THR A 183 -32.43 4.87 -2.74
CA THR A 183 -31.92 5.95 -3.59
C THR A 183 -32.62 6.06 -4.94
N GLY A 184 -33.35 5.02 -5.36
CA GLY A 184 -33.93 4.92 -6.71
C GLY A 184 -32.87 4.88 -7.82
N VAL A 185 -31.66 4.42 -7.52
CA VAL A 185 -30.56 4.29 -8.49
C VAL A 185 -30.53 2.86 -9.06
N GLU A 186 -30.44 2.75 -10.38
CA GLU A 186 -30.12 1.48 -11.04
C GLU A 186 -28.66 1.09 -10.76
N MET A 187 -28.47 -0.04 -10.09
CA MET A 187 -27.13 -0.56 -9.80
C MET A 187 -26.54 -1.28 -11.00
N HIS A 188 -25.24 -1.60 -10.96
CA HIS A 188 -24.65 -2.51 -11.94
C HIS A 188 -25.33 -3.90 -11.93
N SER A 189 -25.02 -4.74 -12.92
CA SER A 189 -25.56 -6.11 -13.00
C SER A 189 -25.28 -6.93 -11.73
N ARG A 190 -26.36 -7.30 -11.02
CA ARG A 190 -26.37 -8.23 -9.88
C ARG A 190 -25.81 -9.60 -10.25
N SER A 191 -26.16 -10.13 -11.42
CA SER A 191 -25.63 -11.43 -11.87
C SER A 191 -24.12 -11.39 -12.13
N TYR A 192 -23.58 -10.28 -12.63
CA TYR A 192 -22.13 -10.11 -12.71
C TYR A 192 -21.50 -10.04 -11.33
N PHE A 193 -22.10 -9.32 -10.38
CA PHE A 193 -21.62 -9.27 -9.01
C PHE A 193 -21.50 -10.66 -8.40
N GLN A 194 -22.56 -11.49 -8.50
CA GLN A 194 -22.56 -12.86 -8.00
C GLN A 194 -21.45 -13.71 -8.63
N ARG A 195 -21.29 -13.68 -9.96
CA ARG A 195 -20.18 -14.38 -10.65
C ARG A 195 -18.82 -13.90 -10.16
N ARG A 196 -18.67 -12.60 -9.89
CA ARG A 196 -17.41 -12.03 -9.41
C ARG A 196 -17.11 -12.48 -7.97
N MET A 197 -18.11 -12.56 -7.10
CA MET A 197 -17.95 -13.05 -5.72
C MET A 197 -17.51 -14.51 -5.70
N ASN A 198 -18.13 -15.38 -6.50
CA ASN A 198 -17.71 -16.79 -6.61
C ASN A 198 -16.23 -16.92 -7.01
N SER A 199 -15.79 -16.17 -8.03
CA SER A 199 -14.38 -16.15 -8.45
C SER A 199 -13.44 -15.55 -7.38
N MET A 200 -13.94 -14.66 -6.51
CA MET A 200 -13.14 -14.10 -5.42
C MET A 200 -12.97 -15.12 -4.30
N THR A 201 -14.02 -15.86 -3.93
CA THR A 201 -13.95 -16.94 -2.93
C THR A 201 -12.96 -18.02 -3.37
N GLU A 202 -12.98 -18.43 -4.65
CA GLU A 202 -11.97 -19.37 -5.21
C GLU A 202 -10.54 -18.85 -5.04
N LYS A 203 -10.28 -17.59 -5.39
CA LYS A 203 -8.94 -17.02 -5.25
C LYS A 203 -8.52 -16.78 -3.80
N ALA A 204 -9.48 -16.64 -2.88
CA ALA A 204 -9.19 -16.61 -1.45
C ALA A 204 -8.70 -17.99 -0.96
N GLU A 205 -9.23 -19.08 -1.51
CA GLU A 205 -8.68 -20.43 -1.29
C GLU A 205 -7.26 -20.56 -1.82
N ASP A 206 -6.96 -20.04 -3.02
CA ASP A 206 -5.60 -20.06 -3.57
C ASP A 206 -4.60 -19.34 -2.65
N PHE A 207 -4.96 -18.16 -2.14
CA PHE A 207 -4.16 -17.43 -1.15
C PHE A 207 -3.92 -18.28 0.10
N LYS A 208 -4.95 -18.94 0.62
CA LYS A 208 -4.83 -19.82 1.79
C LYS A 208 -3.92 -21.02 1.53
N GLN A 209 -4.04 -21.65 0.36
CA GLN A 209 -3.22 -22.81 0.00
C GLN A 209 -1.75 -22.43 -0.12
N LYS A 210 -1.43 -21.33 -0.81
CA LYS A 210 -0.06 -20.82 -0.95
C LYS A 210 0.56 -20.49 0.42
N SER A 211 -0.19 -19.78 1.28
CA SER A 211 0.30 -19.45 2.63
C SER A 211 0.53 -20.65 3.53
N ARG A 212 -0.25 -21.74 3.38
CA ARG A 212 -0.07 -22.97 4.15
C ARG A 212 1.04 -23.87 3.61
N GLY A 213 1.20 -23.97 2.29
CA GLY A 213 2.20 -24.82 1.66
C GLY A 213 3.64 -24.39 1.97
N LEU A 214 3.92 -23.09 1.95
CA LEU A 214 5.26 -22.56 2.17
C LEU A 214 5.71 -22.57 3.64
N ALA A 215 4.76 -22.58 4.59
CA ALA A 215 5.07 -22.85 6.00
C ALA A 215 5.68 -24.25 6.23
N ALA A 216 5.39 -25.21 5.35
CA ALA A 216 5.99 -26.54 5.36
C ALA A 216 7.33 -26.62 4.61
N GLU A 217 7.55 -25.75 3.62
CA GLU A 217 8.79 -25.72 2.80
C GLU A 217 9.92 -24.88 3.43
N ALA A 218 9.60 -23.90 4.27
CA ALA A 218 10.56 -23.05 5.00
C ALA A 218 11.52 -23.80 5.94
N GLN A 219 11.34 -25.12 6.11
CA GLN A 219 12.21 -25.99 6.90
C GLN A 219 13.40 -26.55 6.10
N ASN A 220 13.44 -26.40 4.77
CA ASN A 220 14.44 -27.05 3.92
C ASN A 220 14.88 -26.16 2.73
N ARG A 221 15.96 -25.36 2.87
CA ARG A 221 17.09 -25.30 1.90
C ARG A 221 18.11 -24.16 2.12
N GLU A 222 19.37 -24.50 1.86
CA GLU A 222 20.56 -23.64 1.69
C GLU A 222 21.31 -24.00 0.38
N SER A 223 22.17 -23.06 -0.08
CA SER A 223 23.35 -23.22 -1.00
C SER A 223 23.12 -23.13 -2.53
N LEU A 224 23.96 -22.56 -3.43
CA LEU A 224 25.00 -21.47 -3.50
C LEU A 224 25.52 -21.35 -4.98
N THR A 225 26.21 -20.24 -5.31
CA THR A 225 27.24 -19.94 -6.38
C THR A 225 26.89 -19.26 -7.74
N LEU A 226 27.92 -18.82 -8.51
CA LEU A 226 28.29 -17.45 -9.01
C LEU A 226 28.53 -17.26 -10.56
N GLN A 227 28.17 -16.06 -11.12
CA GLN A 227 28.83 -15.10 -12.08
C GLN A 227 29.53 -15.49 -13.43
N PRO A 228 29.80 -14.55 -14.41
CA PRO A 228 29.18 -13.24 -14.78
C PRO A 228 29.00 -12.97 -16.32
N LYS A 229 28.24 -11.92 -16.70
CA LYS A 229 28.56 -10.88 -17.74
C LYS A 229 27.44 -9.83 -17.90
N GLU A 230 27.83 -8.55 -17.95
CA GLU A 230 26.94 -7.38 -17.96
C GLU A 230 26.32 -7.02 -19.32
N SER A 231 25.12 -6.43 -19.25
CA SER A 231 24.63 -5.42 -20.19
C SER A 231 23.73 -4.43 -19.45
N VAL A 232 23.99 -3.12 -19.59
CA VAL A 232 23.14 -2.07 -19.02
C VAL A 232 21.77 -2.05 -19.74
N LYS A 233 20.68 -2.16 -18.97
CA LYS A 233 19.30 -1.97 -19.47
C LYS A 233 18.54 -1.05 -18.50
N THR A 234 17.95 0.01 -19.05
CA THR A 234 17.02 0.92 -18.38
C THR A 234 15.63 0.67 -18.93
N ASP A 235 14.69 0.22 -18.11
CA ASP A 235 13.33 -0.12 -18.55
C ASP A 235 12.35 -0.01 -17.38
N LYS A 236 11.05 0.17 -17.68
CA LYS A 236 10.00 -0.16 -16.71
C LYS A 236 10.14 -1.62 -16.33
N GLY A 237 10.10 -1.91 -15.04
CA GLY A 237 10.28 -3.27 -14.53
C GLY A 237 9.11 -3.75 -13.70
N ARG A 238 8.92 -5.07 -13.72
CA ARG A 238 8.03 -5.77 -12.81
C ARG A 238 8.87 -6.34 -11.68
N ILE A 239 8.32 -6.29 -10.48
CA ILE A 239 8.89 -6.96 -9.33
C ILE A 239 7.84 -7.85 -8.70
N THR A 240 8.16 -9.13 -8.60
CA THR A 240 7.40 -10.13 -7.86
C THR A 240 8.12 -10.36 -6.55
N ILE A 241 7.53 -9.96 -5.44
CA ILE A 241 8.07 -10.19 -4.10
C ILE A 241 7.35 -11.41 -3.51
N GLN A 242 8.09 -12.35 -2.95
CA GLN A 242 7.54 -13.47 -2.18
C GLN A 242 7.95 -13.33 -0.73
N ASP A 243 7.01 -13.52 0.20
CA ASP A 243 7.34 -13.56 1.63
C ASP A 243 7.41 -15.00 2.16
N HIS A 244 7.97 -15.14 3.36
CA HIS A 244 8.03 -16.42 4.08
C HIS A 244 6.66 -16.96 4.53
N LEU A 245 5.59 -16.16 4.38
CA LEU A 245 4.20 -16.48 4.72
C LEU A 245 3.41 -16.96 3.49
N GLY A 246 4.09 -17.15 2.34
CA GLY A 246 3.52 -17.57 1.08
C GLY A 246 2.68 -16.53 0.34
N GLY A 247 2.78 -15.26 0.76
CA GLY A 247 2.27 -14.12 0.02
C GLY A 247 3.13 -13.84 -1.21
N GLU A 248 2.47 -13.52 -2.32
CA GLU A 248 3.13 -13.14 -3.57
C GLU A 248 2.59 -11.77 -4.01
N TYR A 249 3.51 -10.85 -4.27
CA TYR A 249 3.21 -9.45 -4.48
C TYR A 249 3.73 -8.96 -5.81
N TYR A 250 2.79 -8.62 -6.67
CA TYR A 250 3.10 -8.08 -7.99
C TYR A 250 3.09 -6.55 -7.94
N PHE A 251 4.26 -5.97 -8.17
CA PHE A 251 4.41 -4.53 -8.32
C PHE A 251 5.07 -4.18 -9.65
N THR A 252 4.85 -2.95 -10.08
CA THR A 252 5.65 -2.31 -11.11
C THR A 252 6.49 -1.23 -10.45
N THR A 253 7.77 -1.16 -10.80
CA THR A 253 8.61 0.00 -10.51
C THR A 253 8.47 0.99 -11.67
N ASP A 254 8.74 2.27 -11.42
CA ASP A 254 8.75 3.25 -12.51
C ASP A 254 9.98 3.06 -13.39
N GLU A 255 11.12 2.70 -12.79
CA GLU A 255 12.37 2.39 -13.48
C GLU A 255 13.19 1.33 -12.74
N ILE A 256 13.83 0.44 -13.50
CA ILE A 256 14.84 -0.50 -13.01
C ILE A 256 16.12 -0.26 -13.80
N MET A 257 17.23 -0.14 -13.08
CA MET A 257 18.57 -0.15 -13.65
C MET A 257 19.36 -1.31 -13.06
N VAL A 258 20.17 -1.97 -13.89
CA VAL A 258 21.09 -3.03 -13.46
C VAL A 258 22.50 -2.60 -13.86
N GLU A 259 23.39 -2.52 -12.87
CA GLU A 259 24.80 -2.14 -13.04
C GLU A 259 25.63 -2.93 -12.03
N ASP A 260 26.71 -3.57 -12.49
CA ASP A 260 27.50 -4.52 -11.70
C ASP A 260 26.63 -5.62 -11.05
N ASN A 261 26.75 -5.77 -9.73
CA ASN A 261 25.94 -6.70 -8.92
C ASN A 261 24.72 -6.02 -8.28
N LYS A 262 24.34 -4.81 -8.71
CA LYS A 262 23.28 -4.01 -8.10
C LYS A 262 22.07 -3.90 -9.00
N VAL A 263 20.90 -3.87 -8.38
CA VAL A 263 19.63 -3.55 -9.02
C VAL A 263 19.00 -2.33 -8.36
N PHE A 264 18.93 -1.24 -9.10
CA PHE A 264 18.36 0.02 -8.64
C PHE A 264 16.84 -0.04 -8.85
N LEU A 265 16.09 -0.04 -7.75
CA LEU A 265 14.63 -0.10 -7.73
C LEU A 265 14.07 1.31 -7.54
N ILE A 266 13.77 1.97 -8.64
CA ILE A 266 13.41 3.40 -8.65
C ILE A 266 11.89 3.55 -8.71
N GLU A 267 11.33 4.16 -7.67
CA GLU A 267 9.94 4.67 -7.68
C GLU A 267 9.98 6.19 -7.81
N LYS A 268 9.14 6.75 -8.68
CA LYS A 268 9.07 8.19 -8.93
C LYS A 268 7.76 8.77 -8.38
N LYS A 269 7.84 9.99 -7.86
CA LYS A 269 6.70 10.83 -7.49
C LYS A 269 6.88 12.19 -8.12
N HIS A 270 5.98 12.53 -9.01
CA HIS A 270 6.06 13.73 -9.82
C HIS A 270 4.86 14.65 -9.55
N THR A 271 5.06 15.95 -9.73
CA THR A 271 3.98 16.94 -9.78
C THR A 271 4.30 18.05 -10.78
N THR A 272 3.27 18.70 -11.32
CA THR A 272 3.46 19.89 -12.16
C THR A 272 3.77 21.16 -11.34
N ARG A 273 3.82 21.06 -10.01
CA ARG A 273 4.12 22.16 -9.08
C ARG A 273 5.54 22.02 -8.51
N THR A 274 5.82 22.72 -7.42
CA THR A 274 7.13 22.63 -6.75
C THR A 274 7.40 21.28 -6.07
N PHE A 275 6.40 20.59 -5.51
CA PHE A 275 6.65 19.36 -4.73
C PHE A 275 5.41 18.46 -4.62
N PRO A 276 5.54 17.12 -4.73
CA PRO A 276 4.41 16.21 -4.62
C PRO A 276 3.67 16.32 -3.27
N SER A 277 2.42 15.88 -3.23
CA SER A 277 1.66 15.89 -2.00
C SER A 277 2.29 14.94 -0.96
N THR A 278 2.11 15.22 0.33
CA THR A 278 2.59 14.31 1.38
C THR A 278 1.99 12.91 1.24
N ALA A 279 0.76 12.80 0.72
CA ALA A 279 0.12 11.50 0.49
C ALA A 279 0.76 10.73 -0.68
N ASP A 280 1.15 11.42 -1.75
CA ASP A 280 1.93 10.83 -2.86
C ASP A 280 3.27 10.30 -2.36
N ILE A 281 3.98 11.11 -1.58
CA ILE A 281 5.28 10.74 -1.01
C ILE A 281 5.13 9.50 -0.11
N LYS A 282 4.15 9.49 0.80
CA LYS A 282 3.86 8.34 1.66
C LYS A 282 3.53 7.07 0.87
N ASN A 283 2.82 7.19 -0.26
CA ASN A 283 2.62 6.04 -1.15
C ASN A 283 3.95 5.49 -1.69
N GLY A 284 4.91 6.35 -2.01
CA GLY A 284 6.27 5.97 -2.42
C GLY A 284 7.05 5.33 -1.26
N LEU A 285 6.95 5.89 -0.05
CA LEU A 285 7.61 5.35 1.15
C LEU A 285 7.11 3.96 1.53
N VAL A 286 5.83 3.64 1.32
CA VAL A 286 5.33 2.26 1.50
C VAL A 286 6.01 1.27 0.54
N ARG A 287 6.47 1.71 -0.63
CA ARG A 287 7.31 0.84 -1.49
C ARG A 287 8.74 0.76 -0.98
N MET A 288 9.30 1.87 -0.48
CA MET A 288 10.64 1.85 0.13
C MET A 288 10.68 0.91 1.34
N MET A 289 9.61 0.85 2.15
CA MET A 289 9.43 -0.15 3.21
C MET A 289 9.62 -1.59 2.70
N LEU A 290 9.19 -1.90 1.47
CA LEU A 290 9.34 -3.23 0.88
C LEU A 290 10.73 -3.39 0.26
N PHE A 291 11.11 -2.47 -0.63
CA PHE A 291 12.33 -2.59 -1.44
C PHE A 291 13.59 -2.63 -0.59
N LYS A 292 13.64 -1.86 0.51
CA LYS A 292 14.81 -1.84 1.39
C LYS A 292 14.95 -3.08 2.27
N ASN A 293 13.86 -3.84 2.42
CA ASN A 293 13.84 -5.07 3.21
C ASN A 293 13.86 -6.33 2.33
N LEU A 294 14.15 -6.19 1.02
CA LEU A 294 14.36 -7.35 0.15
C LEU A 294 15.62 -8.10 0.59
N ASP A 295 15.48 -9.39 0.84
CA ASP A 295 16.56 -10.28 1.27
C ASP A 295 17.33 -10.83 0.07
N THR A 296 16.59 -11.40 -0.89
CA THR A 296 17.14 -11.96 -2.11
C THR A 296 16.49 -11.24 -3.29
N VAL A 297 17.27 -10.81 -4.28
CA VAL A 297 16.77 -10.26 -5.53
C VAL A 297 17.45 -10.96 -6.70
N GLU A 298 16.65 -11.47 -7.64
CA GLU A 298 17.09 -12.29 -8.76
C GLU A 298 16.49 -11.78 -10.08
N ILE A 299 17.33 -11.70 -11.11
CA ILE A 299 16.95 -11.40 -12.50
C ILE A 299 17.56 -12.49 -13.38
N ASP A 300 16.74 -13.18 -14.18
CA ASP A 300 17.17 -14.30 -15.03
C ASP A 300 17.97 -15.40 -14.29
N GLY A 301 17.72 -15.57 -12.98
CA GLY A 301 18.39 -16.53 -12.10
C GLY A 301 19.67 -16.02 -11.43
N GLU A 302 20.13 -14.81 -11.78
CA GLU A 302 21.31 -14.19 -11.20
C GLU A 302 20.95 -13.28 -10.02
N ARG A 303 21.77 -13.28 -8.97
CA ARG A 303 21.52 -12.50 -7.74
C ARG A 303 22.09 -11.09 -7.80
N TYR A 304 21.33 -10.14 -7.26
CA TYR A 304 21.67 -8.72 -7.20
C TYR A 304 21.42 -8.13 -5.81
N GLU A 305 22.23 -7.16 -5.43
CA GLU A 305 22.03 -6.29 -4.27
C GLU A 305 20.96 -5.23 -4.62
N PRO A 306 19.83 -5.17 -3.89
CA PRO A 306 18.82 -4.14 -4.13
C PRO A 306 19.28 -2.77 -3.66
N VAL A 307 19.08 -1.76 -4.51
CA VAL A 307 19.31 -0.35 -4.18
C VAL A 307 17.99 0.42 -4.36
N PRO A 308 17.21 0.62 -3.28
CA PRO A 308 15.94 1.33 -3.36
C PRO A 308 16.15 2.85 -3.51
N ILE A 309 15.47 3.43 -4.50
CA ILE A 309 15.48 4.89 -4.71
C ILE A 309 14.05 5.41 -4.81
N LEU A 310 13.77 6.48 -4.08
CA LEU A 310 12.57 7.29 -4.26
C LEU A 310 12.95 8.62 -4.93
N GLY A 311 12.62 8.75 -6.21
CA GLY A 311 12.73 9.99 -6.98
C GLY A 311 11.52 10.88 -6.72
N VAL A 312 11.75 12.15 -6.39
CA VAL A 312 10.70 13.14 -6.10
C VAL A 312 10.94 14.37 -6.97
N THR A 313 10.10 14.58 -8.00
CA THR A 313 10.28 15.66 -8.96
C THR A 313 9.12 16.66 -8.98
N GLY A 314 9.44 17.89 -9.41
CA GLY A 314 8.46 18.96 -9.59
C GLY A 314 8.88 19.94 -10.68
N ASN A 315 7.95 20.36 -11.54
CA ASN A 315 8.25 21.28 -12.66
C ASN A 315 8.65 22.69 -12.20
N GLU A 316 8.19 23.11 -11.02
CA GLU A 316 8.51 24.42 -10.44
C GLU A 316 9.58 24.31 -9.34
N LEU A 317 10.22 23.14 -9.20
CA LEU A 317 11.38 22.97 -8.34
C LEU A 317 12.61 23.37 -9.12
N GLU A 318 13.53 24.10 -8.50
CA GLU A 318 14.80 24.49 -9.12
C GLU A 318 15.96 23.91 -8.32
N GLY A 319 16.85 23.18 -9.00
CA GLY A 319 17.94 22.44 -8.38
C GLY A 319 17.52 21.07 -7.85
N TYR A 320 18.35 20.51 -6.98
CA TYR A 320 18.26 19.15 -6.47
C TYR A 320 18.89 19.01 -5.08
N ILE A 321 18.51 17.94 -4.39
CA ILE A 321 19.09 17.52 -3.11
C ILE A 321 18.89 16.01 -2.93
N SER A 322 19.83 15.36 -2.26
CA SER A 322 19.73 13.95 -1.88
C SER A 322 20.27 13.72 -0.48
N ASN A 323 19.94 12.57 0.10
CA ASN A 323 20.63 12.06 1.29
C ASN A 323 21.90 11.25 0.94
N SER A 324 22.26 11.14 -0.33
CA SER A 324 23.52 10.55 -0.77
C SER A 324 24.64 11.59 -0.82
N ASP A 325 25.80 11.29 -0.23
CA ASP A 325 26.99 12.17 -0.26
C ASP A 325 27.51 12.46 -1.69
N SER A 326 27.14 11.62 -2.66
CA SER A 326 27.52 11.80 -4.08
C SER A 326 26.76 12.93 -4.78
N ILE A 327 25.70 13.45 -4.17
CA ILE A 327 24.84 14.49 -4.72
C ILE A 327 24.83 15.66 -3.74
N GLU A 328 25.38 16.79 -4.16
CA GLU A 328 25.37 18.03 -3.38
C GLU A 328 23.97 18.64 -3.27
N ASP A 329 23.74 19.43 -2.22
CA ASP A 329 22.54 20.26 -2.10
C ASP A 329 22.74 21.56 -2.91
N ASN A 330 22.09 21.65 -4.07
CA ASN A 330 22.02 22.88 -4.85
C ASN A 330 20.57 23.40 -4.99
N LEU A 331 19.67 22.89 -4.14
CA LEU A 331 18.25 23.22 -4.17
C LEU A 331 18.08 24.72 -3.90
N GLN A 332 17.43 25.41 -4.84
CA GLN A 332 17.15 26.84 -4.70
C GLN A 332 16.15 27.11 -3.57
N SER A 333 15.99 28.39 -3.17
CA SER A 333 15.23 28.72 -1.97
C SER A 333 13.79 28.21 -2.03
N VAL A 334 13.48 27.21 -1.21
CA VAL A 334 12.12 26.77 -0.91
C VAL A 334 11.66 27.38 0.41
N SER A 335 10.34 27.50 0.63
CA SER A 335 9.81 27.98 1.91
C SER A 335 10.32 27.14 3.10
N ASP A 336 10.50 27.75 4.28
CA ASP A 336 10.96 27.06 5.50
C ASP A 336 10.13 25.81 5.84
N ARG A 337 8.81 25.88 5.66
CA ARG A 337 7.90 24.74 5.88
C ARG A 337 8.24 23.59 4.92
N LYS A 338 8.53 23.91 3.67
CA LYS A 338 8.90 22.92 2.65
C LYS A 338 10.28 22.34 2.95
N ARG A 339 11.25 23.19 3.33
CA ARG A 339 12.59 22.74 3.71
C ARG A 339 12.53 21.73 4.87
N LYS A 340 11.78 22.04 5.94
CA LYS A 340 11.54 21.11 7.06
C LYS A 340 10.96 19.77 6.61
N GLN A 341 10.02 19.79 5.65
CA GLN A 341 9.44 18.57 5.10
C GLN A 341 10.48 17.75 4.31
N ILE A 342 11.31 18.41 3.51
CA ILE A 342 12.42 17.79 2.76
C ILE A 342 13.43 17.19 3.73
N ASP A 343 13.88 17.95 4.73
CA ASP A 343 14.85 17.48 5.72
C ASP A 343 14.32 16.26 6.49
N SER A 344 13.03 16.26 6.85
CA SER A 344 12.38 15.10 7.51
C SER A 344 12.35 13.86 6.60
N LEU A 345 12.12 14.07 5.29
CA LEU A 345 12.09 13.02 4.29
C LEU A 345 13.50 12.42 4.09
N LEU A 346 14.54 13.26 3.97
CA LEU A 346 15.93 12.82 3.87
C LEU A 346 16.41 12.12 5.15
N GLN A 347 16.00 12.61 6.32
CA GLN A 347 16.28 11.96 7.60
C GLN A 347 15.64 10.57 7.67
N GLU A 348 14.42 10.40 7.14
CA GLU A 348 13.76 9.10 7.09
C GLU A 348 14.50 8.13 6.18
N ALA A 349 14.98 8.60 5.03
CA ALA A 349 15.80 7.83 4.12
C ALA A 349 17.08 7.31 4.80
N ASN A 350 17.81 8.20 5.48
CA ASN A 350 19.00 7.86 6.26
C ASN A 350 18.72 6.86 7.39
N LYS A 351 17.56 6.96 8.05
CA LYS A 351 17.19 6.05 9.14
C LYS A 351 16.78 4.66 8.66
N ASN A 352 16.47 4.51 7.38
CA ASN A 352 15.89 3.30 6.80
C ASN A 352 16.71 2.72 5.63
N ASP A 353 17.92 3.23 5.41
CA ASP A 353 18.89 2.74 4.43
C ASP A 353 18.34 2.70 3.00
N PHE A 354 17.72 3.80 2.55
CA PHE A 354 17.37 4.00 1.15
C PHE A 354 17.74 5.40 0.67
N THR A 355 17.71 5.61 -0.64
CA THR A 355 18.08 6.90 -1.24
C THR A 355 16.84 7.67 -1.68
N ILE A 356 16.86 8.97 -1.42
CA ILE A 356 15.91 9.93 -1.96
C ILE A 356 16.67 10.90 -2.84
N ILE A 357 16.16 11.10 -4.04
CA ILE A 357 16.65 12.13 -4.95
C ILE A 357 15.48 13.07 -5.19
N ILE A 358 15.63 14.33 -4.77
CA ILE A 358 14.67 15.39 -5.02
C ILE A 358 15.28 16.29 -6.09
N SER A 359 14.59 16.53 -7.20
CA SER A 359 15.13 17.34 -8.29
C SER A 359 14.05 18.04 -9.10
N GLU A 360 14.45 19.06 -9.84
CA GLU A 360 13.65 19.59 -10.95
C GLU A 360 13.30 18.49 -11.97
N ASP A 361 12.14 18.61 -12.60
CA ASP A 361 11.64 17.63 -13.57
C ASP A 361 12.30 17.83 -14.95
N THR A 362 13.58 17.50 -15.06
CA THR A 362 14.26 17.39 -16.35
C THR A 362 14.96 16.05 -16.47
N GLU A 363 14.65 15.31 -17.54
CA GLU A 363 15.19 13.97 -17.80
C GLU A 363 16.73 13.96 -17.82
N SER A 364 17.34 15.05 -18.29
CA SER A 364 18.80 15.22 -18.28
C SER A 364 19.39 15.34 -16.88
N VAL A 365 18.74 16.08 -15.97
CA VAL A 365 19.21 16.21 -14.58
C VAL A 365 18.98 14.92 -13.83
N GLU A 366 17.82 14.29 -14.00
CA GLU A 366 17.52 13.02 -13.33
C GLU A 366 18.54 11.94 -13.70
N LYS A 367 18.86 11.82 -15.00
CA LYS A 367 19.87 10.88 -15.49
C LYS A 367 21.26 11.17 -14.94
N ASP A 368 21.69 12.44 -14.97
CA ASP A 368 22.98 12.86 -14.41
C ASP A 368 23.08 12.55 -12.90
N LEU A 369 22.00 12.78 -12.14
CA LEU A 369 21.96 12.46 -10.71
C LEU A 369 22.04 10.95 -10.45
N TYR A 370 21.35 10.13 -11.25
CA TYR A 370 21.50 8.68 -11.15
C TYR A 370 22.92 8.24 -11.53
N ASP A 371 23.53 8.81 -12.56
CA ASP A 371 24.91 8.49 -12.95
C ASP A 371 25.92 8.88 -11.86
N ARG A 372 25.77 10.05 -11.23
CA ARG A 372 26.57 10.46 -10.06
C ARG A 372 26.40 9.53 -8.87
N PHE A 373 25.18 9.09 -8.61
CA PHE A 373 24.88 8.18 -7.51
C PHE A 373 25.53 6.81 -7.68
N LYS A 374 25.63 6.33 -8.93
CA LYS A 374 26.22 5.04 -9.26
C LYS A 374 27.76 5.08 -9.24
N ALA A 375 28.35 6.24 -9.51
CA ALA A 375 29.80 6.38 -9.55
C ALA A 375 30.45 5.98 -8.20
N PRO A 376 31.54 5.20 -8.21
CA PRO A 376 32.25 4.82 -6.99
C PRO A 376 32.76 6.09 -6.28
N LYS A 377 32.57 6.17 -4.95
CA LYS A 377 33.15 7.24 -4.12
C LYS A 377 34.67 7.22 -4.32
N GLN A 378 35.23 8.31 -4.87
CA GLN A 378 36.68 8.50 -5.01
C GLN A 378 37.36 8.67 -3.66
#